data_AF-X1G1S0-F1
#
_entry.id   AF-X1G1S0-F1
#
_cell.length_a   1.000
_cell.length_b   1.000
_cell.length_c   1.000
_cell.angle_alpha   90.00
_cell.angle_beta   90.00
_cell.angle_gamma   90.00
#
_symmetry.space_group_name_H-M   'P 1'
#
loop_
_entity.id
_entity.type
_entity.pdbx_description
1 polymer ?
#
loop_
_entity_poly.entity_id
_entity_poly.type
_entity_poly.pdbx_seq_one_letter_code
_entity_poly.pdbx_strand_id
1 'polypeptide(L)'
;AVDFIRATKWIKENLPHVYVSGGISNLSFSFRGNNLIREAMHSAFLYHAINAGLDMGIVNAGMLMVYDKIPKDLLERVEDVILNRRPDATERLVSFAQKPVNNEIIITQKSEWRKYPVNDRLTHSLIKGITDYIEKDVLEARKSFQKSIDIIDGPLMKGMNIVGDLFGSGKMFLPQVIKSARVMKKAVAVLMPYIEAETDPGKTANSAGKILLATVKGDVHDIGKNIVGIVLGCNNYEVVDLGVMVPSDKIISIAKEKDVSIIGLSGLISPSLEEMVHIAKEMEREGLD
;
A
#
# COMPACT_ATOMS: atom_id res chain seq x y z
N ALA A 1 2.38 22.93 -14.82
CA ALA A 1 2.31 22.04 -13.64
C ALA A 1 1.89 22.80 -12.39
N VAL A 2 2.65 23.82 -11.98
CA VAL A 2 2.28 24.70 -10.85
C VAL A 2 0.86 25.29 -10.97
N ASP A 3 0.44 25.72 -12.16
CA ASP A 3 -0.92 26.28 -12.35
C ASP A 3 -2.01 25.24 -12.17
N PHE A 4 -1.76 23.98 -12.54
CA PHE A 4 -2.69 22.88 -12.27
C PHE A 4 -2.87 22.72 -10.76
N ILE A 5 -1.76 22.66 -10.00
CA ILE A 5 -1.80 22.51 -8.54
C ILE A 5 -2.53 23.69 -7.88
N ARG A 6 -2.24 24.93 -8.33
CA ARG A 6 -2.91 26.14 -7.83
C ARG A 6 -4.39 26.16 -8.18
N ALA A 7 -4.76 25.78 -9.40
CA ALA A 7 -6.15 25.69 -9.83
C ALA A 7 -6.90 24.62 -9.04
N THR A 8 -6.32 23.44 -8.81
CA THR A 8 -6.89 22.41 -7.94
C THR A 8 -7.16 22.98 -6.55
N LYS A 9 -6.16 23.60 -5.92
CA LYS A 9 -6.31 24.21 -4.60
C LYS A 9 -7.44 25.24 -4.57
N TRP A 10 -7.45 26.15 -5.55
CA TRP A 10 -8.49 27.16 -5.68
C TRP A 10 -9.88 26.54 -5.84
N ILE A 11 -10.03 25.52 -6.69
CA ILE A 11 -11.30 24.80 -6.88
C ILE A 11 -11.77 24.20 -5.56
N LYS A 12 -10.89 23.53 -4.81
CA LYS A 12 -11.28 22.89 -3.54
C LYS A 12 -11.62 23.91 -2.45
N GLU A 13 -10.96 25.07 -2.43
CA GLU A 13 -11.25 26.16 -1.50
C GLU A 13 -12.56 26.91 -1.82
N ASN A 14 -12.91 27.04 -3.10
CA ASN A 14 -14.05 27.88 -3.54
C ASN A 14 -15.29 27.06 -3.93
N LEU A 15 -15.14 25.78 -4.28
CA LEU A 15 -16.18 24.89 -4.78
C LEU A 15 -16.14 23.55 -4.02
N PRO A 16 -16.64 23.49 -2.77
CA PRO A 16 -16.40 22.38 -1.84
C PRO A 16 -16.97 21.02 -2.31
N HIS A 17 -17.95 21.02 -3.21
CA HIS A 17 -18.57 19.81 -3.73
C HIS A 17 -17.98 19.33 -5.06
N VAL A 18 -16.98 20.05 -5.60
CA VAL A 18 -16.36 19.70 -6.88
C VAL A 18 -15.17 18.78 -6.65
N TYR A 19 -15.12 17.71 -7.45
CA TYR A 19 -13.98 16.82 -7.55
C TYR A 19 -13.07 17.25 -8.70
N VAL A 20 -11.77 17.11 -8.51
CA VAL A 20 -10.75 17.43 -9.51
C VAL A 20 -10.10 16.14 -10.00
N SER A 21 -10.12 15.95 -11.32
CA SER A 21 -9.45 14.84 -12.00
C SER A 21 -8.55 15.35 -13.12
N GLY A 22 -7.43 14.68 -13.38
CA GLY A 22 -6.48 15.10 -14.41
C GLY A 22 -5.61 14.00 -14.99
N GLY A 23 -5.30 14.12 -16.28
CA GLY A 23 -4.31 13.30 -16.97
C GLY A 23 -2.88 13.73 -16.65
N ILE A 24 -2.14 12.91 -15.90
CA ILE A 24 -0.82 13.29 -15.38
C ILE A 24 0.32 12.89 -16.31
N SER A 25 0.10 11.86 -17.15
CA SER A 25 1.13 11.22 -17.97
C SER A 25 1.86 12.17 -18.95
N ASN A 26 1.24 13.29 -19.32
CA ASN A 26 1.84 14.27 -20.24
C ASN A 26 2.90 15.15 -19.57
N LEU A 27 2.93 15.21 -18.24
CA LEU A 27 3.91 16.02 -17.48
C LEU A 27 5.36 15.66 -17.84
N SER A 28 5.63 14.39 -18.11
CA SER A 28 6.97 13.87 -18.35
C SER A 28 7.25 13.56 -19.83
N PHE A 29 6.44 14.10 -20.75
CA PHE A 29 6.50 13.76 -22.18
C PHE A 29 7.89 14.01 -22.80
N SER A 30 8.55 15.10 -22.41
CA SER A 30 9.89 15.46 -22.92
C SER A 30 11.01 14.50 -22.50
N PHE A 31 10.73 13.57 -21.57
CA PHE A 31 11.69 12.59 -21.06
C PHE A 31 11.36 11.15 -21.48
N ARG A 32 10.63 10.97 -22.60
CA ARG A 32 10.38 9.64 -23.20
C ARG A 32 11.68 8.84 -23.34
N GLY A 33 11.65 7.58 -22.90
CA GLY A 33 12.84 6.71 -22.85
C GLY A 33 13.63 6.78 -21.54
N ASN A 34 13.49 7.83 -20.73
CA ASN A 34 14.11 7.93 -19.41
C ASN A 34 13.07 7.66 -18.31
N ASN A 35 12.81 6.38 -18.03
CA ASN A 35 11.79 6.00 -17.04
C ASN A 35 12.08 6.62 -15.67
N LEU A 36 13.32 6.57 -15.17
CA LEU A 36 13.67 7.10 -13.85
C LEU A 36 13.17 8.54 -13.62
N ILE A 37 13.42 9.45 -14.57
CA ILE A 37 12.99 10.84 -14.46
C ILE A 37 11.47 10.94 -14.57
N ARG A 38 10.84 10.18 -15.48
CA ARG A 38 9.38 10.19 -15.65
C ARG A 38 8.66 9.72 -14.38
N GLU A 39 9.13 8.64 -13.78
CA GLU A 39 8.60 8.09 -12.52
C GLU A 39 8.74 9.11 -11.38
N ALA A 40 9.91 9.77 -11.28
CA ALA A 40 10.15 10.81 -10.28
C ALA A 40 9.23 12.02 -10.47
N MET A 41 9.07 12.50 -11.71
CA MET A 41 8.17 13.62 -12.03
C MET A 41 6.72 13.32 -11.69
N HIS A 42 6.21 12.15 -12.07
CA HIS A 42 4.83 11.78 -11.75
C HIS A 42 4.62 11.65 -10.23
N SER A 43 5.56 11.01 -9.53
CA SER A 43 5.45 10.80 -8.09
C SER A 43 5.51 12.11 -7.31
N ALA A 44 6.41 13.03 -7.69
CA ALA A 44 6.50 14.35 -7.08
C ALA A 44 5.29 15.23 -7.38
N PHE A 45 4.80 15.21 -8.63
CA PHE A 45 3.61 15.96 -8.99
C PHE A 45 2.38 15.48 -8.22
N LEU A 46 2.16 14.16 -8.17
CA LEU A 46 1.02 13.59 -7.46
C LEU A 46 1.06 13.92 -5.96
N TYR A 47 2.23 13.83 -5.32
CA TYR A 47 2.40 14.23 -3.92
C TYR A 47 1.90 15.67 -3.68
N HIS A 48 2.33 16.64 -4.50
CA HIS A 48 1.90 18.03 -4.35
C HIS A 48 0.44 18.25 -4.77
N ALA A 49 -0.02 17.60 -5.84
CA ALA A 49 -1.37 17.77 -6.35
C ALA A 49 -2.43 17.17 -5.39
N ILE A 50 -2.15 16.02 -4.78
CA ILE A 50 -3.02 15.41 -3.76
C ILE A 50 -3.09 16.30 -2.54
N ASN A 51 -1.97 16.86 -2.08
CA ASN A 51 -1.96 17.83 -0.98
C ASN A 51 -2.73 19.12 -1.30
N ALA A 52 -2.82 19.49 -2.59
CA ALA A 52 -3.66 20.58 -3.07
C ALA A 52 -5.13 20.18 -3.28
N GLY A 53 -5.48 18.91 -3.08
CA GLY A 53 -6.84 18.38 -3.15
C GLY A 53 -7.23 17.74 -4.49
N LEU A 54 -6.27 17.21 -5.24
CA LEU A 54 -6.55 16.36 -6.42
C LEU A 54 -7.21 15.06 -5.97
N ASP A 55 -8.39 14.77 -6.51
CA ASP A 55 -9.15 13.57 -6.13
C ASP A 55 -8.81 12.35 -7.00
N MET A 56 -8.46 12.55 -8.29
CA MET A 56 -8.12 11.45 -9.20
C MET A 56 -7.03 11.82 -10.22
N GLY A 57 -5.98 11.01 -10.32
CA GLY A 57 -4.94 11.14 -11.35
C GLY A 57 -4.97 9.98 -12.35
N ILE A 58 -5.04 10.29 -13.65
CA ILE A 58 -4.93 9.28 -14.72
C ILE A 58 -3.45 9.11 -15.08
N VAL A 59 -2.84 8.02 -14.61
CA VAL A 59 -1.40 7.72 -14.73
C VAL A 59 -1.14 6.22 -14.77
N ASN A 60 0.01 5.81 -15.28
CA ASN A 60 0.47 4.43 -15.14
C ASN A 60 0.98 4.18 -13.70
N ALA A 61 0.13 3.63 -12.85
CA ALA A 61 0.44 3.41 -11.45
C ALA A 61 1.53 2.34 -11.20
N GLY A 62 1.81 1.47 -12.19
CA GLY A 62 2.90 0.50 -12.12
C GLY A 62 4.30 1.11 -12.23
N MET A 63 4.38 2.33 -12.76
CA MET A 63 5.60 3.14 -12.94
C MET A 63 5.71 4.27 -11.91
N LEU A 64 4.97 4.21 -10.79
CA LEU A 64 5.15 5.20 -9.72
C LEU A 64 6.23 4.70 -8.77
N MET A 65 7.14 5.59 -8.41
CA MET A 65 8.15 5.35 -7.38
C MET A 65 7.70 5.97 -6.06
N VAL A 66 8.21 5.45 -4.94
CA VAL A 66 7.88 6.03 -3.61
C VAL A 66 8.54 7.39 -3.52
N TYR A 67 7.76 8.42 -3.20
CA TYR A 67 8.22 9.82 -3.18
C TYR A 67 9.49 10.00 -2.33
N ASP A 68 9.50 9.47 -1.11
CA ASP A 68 10.63 9.55 -0.17
C ASP A 68 11.88 8.76 -0.62
N LYS A 69 11.77 7.95 -1.67
CA LYS A 69 12.89 7.17 -2.22
C LYS A 69 13.45 7.75 -3.50
N ILE A 70 12.94 8.89 -3.97
CA ILE A 70 13.55 9.64 -5.07
C ILE A 70 14.91 10.17 -4.56
N PRO A 71 16.02 9.97 -5.28
CA PRO A 71 17.32 10.54 -4.91
C PRO A 71 17.21 12.06 -4.71
N LYS A 72 17.76 12.60 -3.60
CA LYS A 72 17.55 14.01 -3.21
C LYS A 72 17.90 15.01 -4.32
N ASP A 73 19.03 14.82 -5.01
CA ASP A 73 19.43 15.68 -6.14
C ASP A 73 18.47 15.59 -7.33
N LEU A 74 17.91 14.40 -7.61
CA LEU A 74 16.87 14.24 -8.64
C LEU A 74 15.55 14.88 -8.18
N LEU A 75 15.15 14.69 -6.92
CA LEU A 75 13.91 15.24 -6.38
C LEU A 75 13.93 16.77 -6.43
N GLU A 76 15.03 17.40 -5.99
CA GLU A 76 15.20 18.86 -6.05
C GLU A 76 14.99 19.39 -7.48
N ARG A 77 15.66 18.79 -8.46
CA ARG A 77 15.55 19.20 -9.88
C ARG A 77 14.15 18.99 -10.44
N VAL A 78 13.51 17.88 -10.07
CA VAL A 78 12.14 17.57 -10.49
C VAL A 78 11.14 18.57 -9.87
N GLU A 79 11.26 18.86 -8.57
CA GLU A 79 10.43 19.85 -7.89
C GLU A 79 10.66 21.27 -8.43
N ASP A 80 11.91 21.64 -8.71
CA ASP A 80 12.25 22.92 -9.31
C ASP A 80 11.47 23.16 -10.60
N VAL A 81 11.37 22.13 -11.45
CA VAL A 81 10.60 22.18 -12.72
C VAL A 81 9.10 22.15 -12.47
N ILE A 82 8.60 21.27 -11.60
CA ILE A 82 7.16 21.11 -11.36
C ILE A 82 6.54 22.36 -10.72
N LEU A 83 7.24 22.92 -9.72
CA LEU A 83 6.78 24.05 -8.93
C LEU A 83 7.28 25.39 -9.45
N ASN A 84 8.08 25.38 -10.52
CA ASN A 84 8.67 26.56 -11.14
C ASN A 84 9.43 27.43 -10.11
N ARG A 85 10.29 26.81 -9.28
CA ARG A 85 11.00 27.49 -8.17
C ARG A 85 12.13 28.40 -8.64
N ARG A 86 12.66 28.17 -9.83
CA ARG A 86 13.85 28.84 -10.36
C ARG A 86 13.81 28.92 -11.89
N PRO A 87 14.42 29.96 -12.50
CA PRO A 87 14.38 30.18 -13.95
C PRO A 87 15.16 29.13 -14.76
N ASP A 88 16.23 28.57 -14.22
CA ASP A 88 17.11 27.57 -14.86
C ASP A 88 16.70 26.11 -14.55
N ALA A 89 15.51 25.88 -13.99
CA ALA A 89 15.04 24.55 -13.56
C ALA A 89 15.06 23.53 -14.71
N THR A 90 14.53 23.93 -15.87
CA THR A 90 14.42 23.06 -17.06
C THR A 90 15.80 22.63 -17.55
N GLU A 91 16.74 23.56 -17.67
CA GLU A 91 18.11 23.27 -18.11
C GLU A 91 18.82 22.33 -17.15
N ARG A 92 18.70 22.58 -15.83
CA ARG A 92 19.27 21.70 -14.79
C ARG A 92 18.77 20.27 -14.86
N LEU A 93 17.48 20.06 -15.15
CA LEU A 93 16.91 18.71 -15.27
C LEU A 93 17.28 18.06 -16.60
N VAL A 94 17.28 18.81 -17.71
CA VAL A 94 17.69 18.29 -19.03
C VAL A 94 19.17 17.90 -19.03
N SER A 95 20.06 18.74 -18.50
CA SER A 95 21.49 18.42 -18.38
C SER A 95 21.71 17.21 -17.46
N PHE A 96 20.91 17.05 -16.40
CA PHE A 96 20.94 15.85 -15.57
C PHE A 96 20.49 14.60 -16.34
N ALA A 97 19.47 14.72 -17.19
CA ALA A 97 18.94 13.64 -18.01
C ALA A 97 19.87 13.20 -19.14
N GLN A 98 20.71 14.11 -19.65
CA GLN A 98 21.68 13.87 -20.71
C GLN A 98 22.97 13.20 -20.23
N LYS A 99 23.29 13.30 -18.94
CA LYS A 99 24.35 12.47 -18.37
C LYS A 99 23.94 11.02 -18.62
N PRO A 100 24.83 10.17 -19.17
CA PRO A 100 24.51 8.77 -19.33
C PRO A 100 24.00 8.29 -17.97
N VAL A 101 22.77 7.76 -17.95
CA VAL A 101 22.24 7.09 -16.77
C VAL A 101 23.23 5.98 -16.54
N ASN A 102 24.17 6.19 -15.63
CA ASN A 102 25.15 5.20 -15.29
C ASN A 102 24.31 4.06 -14.72
N ASN A 103 24.11 3.00 -15.52
CA ASN A 103 23.48 1.77 -15.05
C ASN A 103 24.19 1.27 -13.80
N GLU A 104 25.46 1.67 -13.61
CA GLU A 104 26.18 1.59 -12.35
C GLU A 104 25.38 2.15 -11.16
N ILE A 105 24.83 3.35 -11.14
CA ILE A 105 24.11 3.88 -9.95
C ILE A 105 22.91 3.00 -9.56
N ILE A 106 22.18 2.46 -10.55
CA ILE A 106 21.04 1.56 -10.33
C ILE A 106 21.50 0.17 -9.85
N ILE A 107 22.64 -0.33 -10.37
CA ILE A 107 23.24 -1.60 -9.97
C ILE A 107 23.91 -1.50 -8.59
N THR A 108 24.64 -0.41 -8.32
CA THR A 108 25.30 -0.12 -7.05
C THR A 108 24.26 0.03 -5.94
N GLN A 109 23.15 0.76 -6.16
CA GLN A 109 22.05 0.81 -5.20
C GLN A 109 21.34 -0.54 -5.03
N LYS A 110 21.19 -1.34 -6.10
CA LYS A 110 20.67 -2.71 -6.00
C LYS A 110 21.50 -3.62 -5.09
N SER A 111 22.80 -3.34 -4.92
CA SER A 111 23.71 -4.14 -4.11
C SER A 111 24.00 -3.55 -2.72
N GLU A 112 23.85 -2.25 -2.49
CA GLU A 112 24.18 -1.65 -1.20
C GLU A 112 23.25 -2.09 -0.06
N TRP A 113 21.94 -2.14 -0.30
CA TRP A 113 20.99 -2.58 0.73
C TRP A 113 21.21 -4.03 1.16
N ARG A 114 21.84 -4.85 0.31
CA ARG A 114 22.20 -6.24 0.65
C ARG A 114 23.28 -6.33 1.74
N LYS A 115 24.04 -5.25 1.95
CA LYS A 115 25.05 -5.15 3.02
C LYS A 115 24.43 -4.81 4.38
N TYR A 116 23.16 -4.42 4.44
CA TYR A 116 22.48 -4.10 5.69
C TYR A 116 22.26 -5.36 6.55
N PRO A 117 22.08 -5.19 7.88
CA PRO A 117 21.62 -6.25 8.75
C PRO A 117 20.32 -6.88 8.23
N VAL A 118 20.13 -8.18 8.48
CA VAL A 118 19.02 -8.96 7.92
C VAL A 118 17.65 -8.33 8.20
N ASN A 119 17.45 -7.80 9.42
CA ASN A 119 16.20 -7.12 9.80
C ASN A 119 15.90 -5.91 8.92
N ASP A 120 16.92 -5.09 8.63
CA ASP A 120 16.77 -3.93 7.75
C ASP A 120 16.58 -4.32 6.28
N ARG A 121 17.15 -5.46 5.85
CA ARG A 121 16.89 -6.03 4.51
C ARG A 121 15.46 -6.50 4.34
N LEU A 122 14.88 -7.12 5.37
CA LEU A 122 13.47 -7.54 5.40
C LEU A 122 12.55 -6.32 5.31
N THR A 123 12.79 -5.30 6.13
CA THR A 123 12.05 -4.03 6.08
C THR A 123 12.20 -3.35 4.70
N HIS A 124 13.41 -3.32 4.13
CA HIS A 124 13.64 -2.75 2.79
C HIS A 124 12.87 -3.50 1.71
N SER A 125 12.89 -4.83 1.74
CA SER A 125 12.21 -5.67 0.77
C SER A 125 10.70 -5.46 0.79
N LEU A 126 10.12 -5.27 1.98
CA LEU A 126 8.70 -4.92 2.13
C LEU A 126 8.39 -3.57 1.49
N ILE A 127 9.06 -2.49 1.92
CA ILE A 127 8.79 -1.12 1.43
C ILE A 127 8.97 -1.02 -0.10
N LYS A 128 9.90 -1.79 -0.67
CA LYS A 128 10.18 -1.81 -2.11
C LYS A 128 9.38 -2.86 -2.89
N GLY A 129 8.68 -3.77 -2.22
CA GLY A 129 7.97 -4.86 -2.88
C GLY A 129 8.89 -5.86 -3.61
N ILE A 130 10.07 -6.16 -3.04
CA ILE A 130 11.08 -7.07 -3.62
C ILE A 130 10.88 -8.50 -3.09
N THR A 131 10.62 -9.46 -3.99
CA THR A 131 10.38 -10.86 -3.63
C THR A 131 11.59 -11.79 -3.74
N ASP A 132 12.67 -11.33 -4.37
CA ASP A 132 13.74 -12.21 -4.86
C ASP A 132 14.59 -12.80 -3.74
N TYR A 133 14.82 -12.05 -2.66
CA TYR A 133 15.70 -12.45 -1.55
C TYR A 133 14.98 -12.80 -0.27
N ILE A 134 13.65 -12.69 -0.25
CA ILE A 134 12.87 -12.75 0.99
C ILE A 134 13.03 -14.08 1.71
N GLU A 135 13.05 -15.20 0.99
CA GLU A 135 13.22 -16.53 1.57
C GLU A 135 14.58 -16.67 2.26
N LYS A 136 15.65 -16.25 1.59
CA LYS A 136 17.01 -16.28 2.14
C LYS A 136 17.13 -15.40 3.38
N ASP A 137 16.59 -14.18 3.33
CA ASP A 137 16.68 -13.24 4.45
C ASP A 137 15.85 -13.69 5.65
N VAL A 138 14.67 -14.25 5.41
CA VAL A 138 13.80 -14.80 6.47
C VAL A 138 14.48 -15.98 7.18
N LEU A 139 15.08 -16.90 6.43
CA LEU A 139 15.82 -18.03 7.00
C LEU A 139 17.10 -17.62 7.74
N GLU A 140 17.77 -16.57 7.27
CA GLU A 140 18.91 -15.98 7.97
C GLU A 140 18.47 -15.31 9.29
N ALA A 141 17.39 -14.52 9.25
CA ALA A 141 16.83 -13.89 10.44
C ALA A 141 16.42 -14.95 11.47
N ARG A 142 15.83 -16.07 11.05
CA ARG A 142 15.43 -17.18 11.93
C ARG A 142 16.54 -17.69 12.84
N LYS A 143 17.80 -17.64 12.41
CA LYS A 143 18.94 -18.05 13.26
C LYS A 143 19.18 -17.11 14.45
N SER A 144 18.66 -15.89 14.38
CA SER A 144 18.87 -14.83 15.36
C SER A 144 17.66 -14.60 16.29
N PHE A 145 16.52 -15.23 16.00
CA PHE A 145 15.30 -15.16 16.82
C PHE A 145 15.04 -16.51 17.49
N GLN A 146 14.47 -16.48 18.71
CA GLN A 146 14.12 -17.70 19.42
C GLN A 146 12.89 -18.39 18.83
N LYS A 147 11.92 -17.60 18.36
CA LYS A 147 10.74 -18.10 17.68
C LYS A 147 10.62 -17.48 16.30
N SER A 148 10.20 -18.28 15.33
CA SER A 148 9.95 -17.89 13.95
C SER A 148 8.84 -16.83 13.84
N ILE A 149 7.86 -16.85 14.77
CA ILE A 149 6.79 -15.85 14.84
C ILE A 149 7.32 -14.43 15.16
N ASP A 150 8.41 -14.31 15.93
CA ASP A 150 8.97 -13.02 16.33
C ASP A 150 9.52 -12.23 15.13
N ILE A 151 9.82 -12.91 14.02
CA ILE A 151 10.26 -12.30 12.76
C ILE A 151 9.07 -11.61 12.05
N ILE A 152 7.88 -12.20 12.17
CA ILE A 152 6.63 -11.62 11.67
C ILE A 152 6.33 -10.37 12.49
N ASP A 153 6.21 -10.51 13.80
CA ASP A 153 5.82 -9.42 14.71
C ASP A 153 6.89 -8.32 14.85
N GLY A 154 8.15 -8.63 14.55
CA GLY A 154 9.26 -7.69 14.59
C GLY A 154 9.56 -7.03 13.24
N PRO A 155 10.62 -7.45 12.52
CA PRO A 155 11.13 -6.75 11.34
C PRO A 155 10.14 -6.67 10.18
N LEU A 156 9.26 -7.67 10.02
CA LEU A 156 8.25 -7.67 8.95
C LEU A 156 7.10 -6.69 9.26
N MET A 157 6.51 -6.76 10.46
CA MET A 157 5.49 -5.80 10.89
C MET A 157 6.02 -4.36 10.94
N LYS A 158 7.27 -4.15 11.34
CA LYS A 158 7.93 -2.83 11.24
C LYS A 158 7.93 -2.29 9.81
N GLY A 159 8.22 -3.15 8.82
CA GLY A 159 8.14 -2.76 7.42
C GLY A 159 6.73 -2.43 6.95
N MET A 160 5.74 -3.19 7.44
CA MET A 160 4.32 -2.96 7.12
C MET A 160 3.78 -1.67 7.73
N ASN A 161 4.18 -1.32 8.95
CA ASN A 161 3.81 -0.05 9.58
C ASN A 161 4.31 1.15 8.75
N ILE A 162 5.57 1.09 8.28
CA ILE A 162 6.12 2.13 7.40
C ILE A 162 5.35 2.22 6.08
N VAL A 163 4.96 1.07 5.49
CA VAL A 163 4.11 1.04 4.30
C VAL A 163 2.76 1.72 4.57
N GLY A 164 2.15 1.45 5.73
CA GLY A 164 0.93 2.10 6.20
C GLY A 164 1.08 3.62 6.31
N ASP A 165 2.12 4.10 6.97
CA ASP A 165 2.41 5.53 7.14
C ASP A 165 2.64 6.24 5.80
N LEU A 166 3.39 5.61 4.89
CA LEU A 166 3.65 6.14 3.56
C LEU A 166 2.38 6.19 2.70
N PHE A 167 1.50 5.19 2.82
CA PHE A 167 0.22 5.18 2.12
C PHE A 167 -0.73 6.24 2.68
N GLY A 168 -0.86 6.32 4.00
CA GLY A 168 -1.71 7.31 4.69
C GLY A 168 -1.27 8.76 4.45
N SER A 169 0.03 8.99 4.26
CA SER A 169 0.59 10.31 3.90
C SER A 169 0.60 10.62 2.39
N GLY A 170 0.04 9.74 1.55
CA GLY A 170 -0.01 9.92 0.09
C GLY A 170 1.35 9.80 -0.62
N LYS A 171 2.39 9.33 0.06
CA LYS A 171 3.76 9.14 -0.47
C LYS A 171 3.96 7.78 -1.15
N MET A 172 3.07 6.83 -0.88
CA MET A 172 2.99 5.51 -1.49
C MET A 172 1.57 5.30 -2.05
N PHE A 173 1.45 4.58 -3.16
CA PHE A 173 0.18 4.33 -3.85
C PHE A 173 -0.26 2.87 -3.72
N LEU A 174 -1.55 2.61 -3.93
CA LEU A 174 -2.16 1.29 -3.75
C LEU A 174 -1.41 0.14 -4.47
N PRO A 175 -0.93 0.27 -5.72
CA PRO A 175 -0.17 -0.81 -6.37
C PRO A 175 1.14 -1.15 -5.66
N GLN A 176 1.78 -0.17 -5.01
CA GLN A 176 3.00 -0.38 -4.24
C GLN A 176 2.69 -1.10 -2.91
N VAL A 177 1.56 -0.76 -2.28
CA VAL A 177 1.06 -1.48 -1.09
C VAL A 177 0.79 -2.94 -1.44
N ILE A 178 0.15 -3.22 -2.59
CA ILE A 178 -0.10 -4.59 -3.07
C ILE A 178 1.20 -5.35 -3.33
N LYS A 179 2.26 -4.70 -3.83
CA LYS A 179 3.58 -5.35 -3.98
C LYS A 179 4.18 -5.70 -2.61
N SER A 180 4.08 -4.81 -1.63
CA SER A 180 4.54 -5.03 -0.26
C SER A 180 3.79 -6.22 0.39
N ALA A 181 2.48 -6.31 0.16
CA ALA A 181 1.62 -7.43 0.57
C ALA A 181 2.15 -8.78 0.09
N ARG A 182 2.57 -8.86 -1.18
CA ARG A 182 3.09 -10.08 -1.78
C ARG A 182 4.40 -10.53 -1.14
N VAL A 183 5.26 -9.57 -0.79
CA VAL A 183 6.51 -9.85 -0.07
C VAL A 183 6.20 -10.40 1.33
N MET A 184 5.27 -9.77 2.06
CA MET A 184 4.82 -10.23 3.38
C MET A 184 4.26 -11.65 3.31
N LYS A 185 3.32 -11.92 2.40
CA LYS A 185 2.73 -13.25 2.20
C LYS A 185 3.79 -14.31 1.89
N LYS A 186 4.78 -13.99 1.05
CA LYS A 186 5.89 -14.91 0.74
C LYS A 186 6.77 -15.17 1.96
N ALA A 187 7.07 -14.14 2.77
CA ALA A 187 7.85 -14.28 3.99
C ALA A 187 7.14 -15.19 5.02
N VAL A 188 5.85 -14.94 5.27
CA VAL A 188 5.02 -15.75 6.17
C VAL A 188 4.93 -17.20 5.70
N ALA A 189 4.74 -17.43 4.40
CA ALA A 189 4.70 -18.79 3.84
C ALA A 189 6.00 -19.58 4.07
N VAL A 190 7.15 -18.90 4.06
CA VAL A 190 8.45 -19.51 4.37
C VAL A 190 8.58 -19.83 5.87
N LEU A 191 8.02 -19.00 6.75
CA LEU A 191 8.07 -19.21 8.20
C LEU A 191 7.09 -20.25 8.71
N MET A 192 5.96 -20.45 8.01
CA MET A 192 4.86 -21.31 8.47
C MET A 192 5.31 -22.71 8.93
N PRO A 193 6.12 -23.47 8.16
CA PRO A 193 6.54 -24.81 8.58
C PRO A 193 7.38 -24.82 9.86
N TYR A 194 8.11 -23.72 10.13
CA TYR A 194 8.91 -23.58 11.35
C TYR A 194 8.05 -23.15 12.53
N ILE A 195 7.08 -22.26 12.31
CA ILE A 195 6.12 -21.87 13.34
C ILE A 195 5.34 -23.09 13.81
N GLU A 196 4.82 -23.90 12.89
CA GLU A 196 4.07 -25.14 13.20
C GLU A 196 4.92 -26.17 13.96
N ALA A 197 6.23 -26.22 13.71
CA ALA A 197 7.15 -27.11 14.42
C ALA A 197 7.57 -26.56 15.81
N GLU A 198 7.45 -25.25 16.02
CA GLU A 198 7.79 -24.55 17.26
C GLU A 198 6.57 -24.37 18.19
N THR A 199 5.34 -24.48 17.67
CA THR A 199 4.12 -24.50 18.47
C THR A 199 3.79 -25.91 18.97
N ASP A 200 3.30 -26.00 20.21
CA ASP A 200 2.70 -27.24 20.72
C ASP A 200 1.56 -27.69 19.77
N PRO A 201 1.37 -29.02 19.55
CA PRO A 201 0.25 -29.52 18.77
C PRO A 201 -1.07 -29.01 19.39
N GLY A 202 -1.69 -28.01 18.75
CA GLY A 202 -2.91 -27.36 19.23
C GLY A 202 -2.85 -25.84 19.41
N LYS A 203 -1.67 -25.20 19.31
CA LYS A 203 -1.56 -23.74 19.23
C LYS A 203 -1.31 -23.31 17.78
N THR A 204 -2.35 -22.80 17.13
CA THR A 204 -2.26 -22.16 15.82
C THR A 204 -1.32 -20.95 15.90
N ALA A 205 -0.61 -20.65 14.80
CA ALA A 205 0.14 -19.40 14.68
C ALA A 205 -0.76 -18.22 15.10
N ASN A 206 -0.29 -17.37 16.01
CA ASN A 206 -1.05 -16.20 16.46
C ASN A 206 -1.24 -15.25 15.27
N SER A 207 -2.40 -15.30 14.63
CA SER A 207 -2.85 -14.20 13.77
C SER A 207 -3.13 -12.99 14.67
N ALA A 208 -3.05 -11.78 14.10
CA ALA A 208 -3.42 -10.55 14.80
C ALA A 208 -4.93 -10.48 15.14
N GLY A 209 -5.70 -11.49 14.71
CA GLY A 209 -7.14 -11.59 14.82
C GLY A 209 -7.72 -12.16 13.53
N LYS A 210 -8.93 -12.69 13.62
CA LYS A 210 -9.70 -13.16 12.47
C LYS A 210 -10.79 -12.16 12.15
N ILE A 211 -10.86 -11.70 10.91
CA ILE A 211 -11.80 -10.67 10.47
C ILE A 211 -12.64 -11.23 9.32
N LEU A 212 -13.95 -11.13 9.44
CA LEU A 212 -14.89 -11.48 8.38
C LEU A 212 -15.23 -10.23 7.58
N LEU A 213 -15.17 -10.33 6.25
CA LEU A 213 -15.58 -9.25 5.35
C LEU A 213 -16.71 -9.74 4.44
N ALA A 214 -17.76 -8.94 4.29
CA ALA A 214 -18.89 -9.28 3.42
C ALA A 214 -19.50 -8.02 2.79
N THR A 215 -19.90 -8.10 1.52
CA THR A 215 -20.79 -7.09 0.93
C THR A 215 -22.22 -7.51 1.19
N VAL A 216 -23.01 -6.62 1.77
CA VAL A 216 -24.35 -6.93 2.26
C VAL A 216 -25.30 -7.34 1.13
N LYS A 217 -26.40 -8.00 1.50
CA LYS A 217 -27.43 -8.45 0.57
C LYS A 217 -27.91 -7.31 -0.32
N GLY A 218 -28.06 -7.61 -1.62
CA GLY A 218 -28.52 -6.63 -2.61
C GLY A 218 -27.43 -5.70 -3.13
N ASP A 219 -26.18 -5.82 -2.65
CA ASP A 219 -25.07 -4.99 -3.08
C ASP A 219 -23.91 -5.83 -3.67
N VAL A 220 -23.33 -5.31 -4.76
CA VAL A 220 -22.22 -5.91 -5.52
C VAL A 220 -20.92 -5.12 -5.39
N HIS A 221 -20.95 -3.93 -4.80
CA HIS A 221 -19.81 -3.02 -4.77
C HIS A 221 -18.80 -3.48 -3.70
N ASP A 222 -17.73 -4.14 -4.15
CA ASP A 222 -16.78 -4.84 -3.28
C ASP A 222 -15.34 -4.31 -3.37
N ILE A 223 -15.08 -3.28 -4.18
CA ILE A 223 -13.73 -2.74 -4.37
C ILE A 223 -13.15 -2.26 -3.03
N GLY A 224 -13.93 -1.51 -2.25
CA GLY A 224 -13.52 -1.06 -0.91
C GLY A 224 -13.22 -2.23 0.02
N LYS A 225 -14.13 -3.21 0.09
CA LYS A 225 -13.94 -4.46 0.85
C LYS A 225 -12.65 -5.16 0.49
N ASN A 226 -12.38 -5.33 -0.80
CA ASN A 226 -11.22 -6.06 -1.29
C ASN A 226 -9.92 -5.33 -0.95
N ILE A 227 -9.91 -3.98 -1.00
CA ILE A 227 -8.77 -3.18 -0.56
C ILE A 227 -8.54 -3.36 0.95
N VAL A 228 -9.59 -3.26 1.76
CA VAL A 228 -9.50 -3.48 3.22
C VAL A 228 -9.00 -4.89 3.53
N GLY A 229 -9.55 -5.92 2.88
CA GLY A 229 -9.11 -7.30 3.04
C GLY A 229 -7.65 -7.52 2.66
N ILE A 230 -7.18 -6.89 1.58
CA ILE A 230 -5.76 -6.91 1.21
C ILE A 230 -4.93 -6.27 2.32
N VAL A 231 -5.29 -5.06 2.79
CA VAL A 231 -4.53 -4.34 3.83
C VAL A 231 -4.50 -5.12 5.16
N LEU A 232 -5.62 -5.69 5.59
CA LEU A 232 -5.70 -6.54 6.78
C LEU A 232 -4.81 -7.78 6.65
N GLY A 233 -4.89 -8.49 5.52
CA GLY A 233 -4.00 -9.62 5.24
C GLY A 233 -2.51 -9.24 5.19
N CYS A 234 -2.18 -7.97 4.87
CA CYS A 234 -0.80 -7.49 4.98
C CYS A 234 -0.33 -7.32 6.44
N ASN A 235 -1.25 -7.14 7.38
CA ASN A 235 -0.96 -6.88 8.79
C ASN A 235 -1.21 -8.12 9.67
N ASN A 236 -1.00 -9.32 9.12
CA ASN A 236 -1.11 -10.60 9.82
C ASN A 236 -2.52 -10.92 10.38
N TYR A 237 -3.58 -10.31 9.84
CA TYR A 237 -4.96 -10.72 10.12
C TYR A 237 -5.37 -11.88 9.22
N GLU A 238 -6.12 -12.83 9.77
CA GLU A 238 -6.81 -13.84 8.98
C GLU A 238 -8.10 -13.23 8.42
N VAL A 239 -8.21 -13.11 7.09
CA VAL A 239 -9.38 -12.49 6.44
C VAL A 239 -10.29 -13.57 5.86
N VAL A 240 -11.52 -13.64 6.36
CA VAL A 240 -12.60 -14.48 5.82
C VAL A 240 -13.49 -13.61 4.93
N ASP A 241 -13.30 -13.69 3.63
CA ASP A 241 -14.12 -12.93 2.67
C ASP A 241 -15.32 -13.77 2.18
N LEU A 242 -16.54 -13.31 2.44
CA LEU A 242 -17.78 -13.95 2.02
C LEU A 242 -18.25 -13.52 0.63
N GLY A 243 -17.60 -12.54 0.01
CA GLY A 243 -17.94 -12.01 -1.31
C GLY A 243 -19.04 -10.97 -1.29
N VAL A 244 -19.95 -11.05 -2.27
CA VAL A 244 -20.99 -10.05 -2.52
C VAL A 244 -22.39 -10.58 -2.29
N MET A 245 -23.36 -9.68 -2.11
CA MET A 245 -24.78 -9.99 -1.91
C MET A 245 -25.03 -11.00 -0.79
N VAL A 246 -24.30 -10.88 0.32
CA VAL A 246 -24.33 -11.88 1.40
C VAL A 246 -25.48 -11.59 2.38
N PRO A 247 -26.40 -12.55 2.61
CA PRO A 247 -27.46 -12.44 3.61
C PRO A 247 -26.95 -12.32 5.07
N SER A 248 -27.72 -11.64 5.93
CA SER A 248 -27.40 -11.41 7.34
C SER A 248 -27.19 -12.70 8.15
N ASP A 249 -28.07 -13.69 7.98
CA ASP A 249 -28.01 -14.99 8.62
C ASP A 249 -26.71 -15.74 8.29
N LYS A 250 -26.28 -15.66 7.03
CA LYS A 250 -25.01 -16.26 6.58
C LYS A 250 -23.80 -15.55 7.19
N ILE A 251 -23.82 -14.23 7.29
CA ILE A 251 -22.73 -13.44 7.90
C ILE A 251 -22.57 -13.83 9.37
N ILE A 252 -23.67 -13.82 10.13
CA ILE A 252 -23.67 -14.10 11.57
C ILE A 252 -23.29 -15.56 11.83
N SER A 253 -23.86 -16.51 11.08
CA SER A 253 -23.56 -17.94 11.26
C SER A 253 -22.08 -18.25 11.01
N ILE A 254 -21.49 -17.73 9.92
CA ILE A 254 -20.07 -17.97 9.64
C ILE A 254 -19.17 -17.22 10.63
N ALA A 255 -19.58 -16.03 11.08
CA ALA A 255 -18.85 -15.29 12.11
C ALA A 255 -18.73 -16.12 13.41
N LYS A 256 -19.82 -16.75 13.84
CA LYS A 256 -19.86 -17.66 14.99
C LYS A 256 -19.08 -18.95 14.73
N GLU A 257 -19.31 -19.60 13.59
CA GLU A 257 -18.64 -20.86 13.21
C GLU A 257 -17.11 -20.71 13.21
N LYS A 258 -16.62 -19.58 12.72
CA LYS A 258 -15.19 -19.31 12.58
C LYS A 258 -14.58 -18.56 13.74
N ASP A 259 -15.36 -18.19 14.76
CA ASP A 259 -14.90 -17.41 15.91
C ASP A 259 -14.13 -16.15 15.48
N VAL A 260 -14.80 -15.30 14.69
CA VAL A 260 -14.20 -14.07 14.14
C VAL A 260 -14.27 -12.94 15.16
N SER A 261 -13.21 -12.15 15.26
CA SER A 261 -13.10 -11.04 16.22
C SER A 261 -13.77 -9.76 15.73
N ILE A 262 -13.87 -9.57 14.41
CA ILE A 262 -14.45 -8.37 13.79
C ILE A 262 -15.24 -8.78 12.55
N ILE A 263 -16.41 -8.18 12.35
CA ILE A 263 -17.19 -8.24 11.11
C ILE A 263 -17.10 -6.88 10.40
N GLY A 264 -16.57 -6.86 9.18
CA GLY A 264 -16.57 -5.70 8.29
C GLY A 264 -17.62 -5.84 7.20
N LEU A 265 -18.58 -4.92 7.17
CA LEU A 265 -19.63 -4.88 6.16
C LEU A 265 -19.29 -3.85 5.08
N SER A 266 -19.54 -4.19 3.82
CA SER A 266 -19.36 -3.33 2.66
C SER A 266 -20.69 -3.09 1.95
N GLY A 267 -20.85 -1.87 1.45
CA GLY A 267 -22.01 -1.44 0.68
C GLY A 267 -21.84 0.00 0.23
N LEU A 268 -22.45 0.33 -0.91
CA LEU A 268 -22.32 1.63 -1.57
C LEU A 268 -23.68 2.31 -1.78
N ILE A 269 -24.76 1.54 -1.89
CA ILE A 269 -26.11 2.08 -2.18
C ILE A 269 -26.92 2.29 -0.89
N SER A 270 -27.90 3.21 -0.92
CA SER A 270 -28.72 3.51 0.27
C SER A 270 -29.43 2.29 0.88
N PRO A 271 -29.98 1.33 0.10
CA PRO A 271 -30.53 0.10 0.66
C PRO A 271 -29.52 -0.74 1.44
N SER A 272 -28.23 -0.66 1.09
CA SER A 272 -27.17 -1.38 1.80
C SER A 272 -26.97 -0.87 3.21
N LEU A 273 -27.21 0.43 3.44
CA LEU A 273 -27.15 1.00 4.79
C LEU A 273 -28.26 0.43 5.68
N GLU A 274 -29.47 0.28 5.15
CA GLU A 274 -30.58 -0.35 5.88
C GLU A 274 -30.26 -1.81 6.21
N GLU A 275 -29.65 -2.54 5.27
CA GLU A 275 -29.20 -3.92 5.49
C GLU A 275 -28.08 -4.00 6.56
N MET A 276 -27.12 -3.07 6.56
CA MET A 276 -26.09 -2.99 7.61
C MET A 276 -26.70 -2.72 8.99
N VAL A 277 -27.69 -1.82 9.08
CA VAL A 277 -28.43 -1.56 10.33
C VAL A 277 -29.21 -2.80 10.76
N HIS A 278 -29.79 -3.55 9.83
CA HIS A 278 -30.46 -4.80 10.12
C HIS A 278 -29.49 -5.85 10.70
N ILE A 279 -28.31 -6.03 10.08
CA ILE A 279 -27.27 -6.94 10.58
C ILE A 279 -26.83 -6.57 11.99
N ALA A 280 -26.59 -5.28 12.26
CA ALA A 280 -26.20 -4.82 13.61
C ALA A 280 -27.27 -5.18 14.67
N LYS A 281 -28.56 -5.01 14.35
CA LYS A 281 -29.67 -5.41 15.24
C LYS A 281 -29.73 -6.92 15.45
N GLU A 282 -29.50 -7.71 14.41
CA GLU A 282 -29.47 -9.18 14.55
C GLU A 282 -28.24 -9.64 15.35
N MET A 283 -27.10 -8.95 15.24
CA MET A 283 -25.92 -9.23 16.07
C MET A 283 -26.22 -9.00 17.57
N GLU A 284 -26.82 -7.86 17.94
CA GLU A 284 -27.24 -7.59 19.33
C GLU A 284 -28.23 -8.65 19.84
N ARG A 285 -29.21 -9.04 19.00
CA ARG A 285 -30.20 -10.07 19.33
C ARG A 285 -29.57 -11.44 19.57
N GLU A 286 -28.52 -11.76 18.83
CA GLU A 286 -27.77 -13.01 18.89
C GLU A 286 -26.64 -13.00 19.95
N GLY A 287 -26.53 -11.91 20.73
CA GLY A 287 -25.56 -11.75 21.81
C GLY A 287 -24.12 -11.56 21.33
N LEU A 288 -23.93 -10.99 20.14
CA LEU A 288 -22.62 -10.61 19.61
C LEU A 288 -22.35 -9.14 19.94
N ASP A 289 -21.18 -8.87 20.53
CA ASP A 289 -20.64 -7.53 20.81
C ASP A 289 -19.82 -6.97 19.64
#